data_AF-A0A137P393-F1
#
_entry.id   AF-A0A137P393-F1
#
_cell.length_a   1.000
_cell.length_b   1.000
_cell.length_c   1.000
_cell.angle_alpha   90.00
_cell.angle_beta   90.00
_cell.angle_gamma   90.00
#
_symmetry.space_group_name_H-M   'P 1'
#
loop_
_entity.id
_entity.type
_entity.pdbx_description
1 polymer ?
#
loop_
_entity_poly.entity_id
_entity_poly.type
_entity_poly.pdbx_seq_one_letter_code
_entity_poly.pdbx_strand_id
1 'polypeptide(L)'
;MVPDVYKIPFASAFVIFLIWFIVNLVHQFSTFKTTKSDTVETPADATTTTAHTSTFGYRAGEANRTLLDGLYLLSIAVIFNVFMLGNKASNDTFSLIAMFALIFAGGSHFAGIRIAAKGLWIVFLLAIFALFVTAFATPGPAWYYPGYYPYGPNGNPALNPALNPAANPAVNPAVNG
;
A
#
# COMPACT_ATOMS: atom_id res chain seq x y z
N MET A 1 -1.75 -23.30 1.28
CA MET A 1 -1.66 -22.34 2.40
C MET A 1 -0.80 -21.15 1.94
N VAL A 2 -1.17 -19.92 2.27
CA VAL A 2 -0.38 -18.72 1.92
C VAL A 2 0.84 -18.64 2.86
N PRO A 3 2.08 -18.52 2.35
CA PRO A 3 3.28 -18.37 3.18
C PRO A 3 3.20 -17.15 4.10
N ASP A 4 3.75 -17.26 5.31
CA ASP A 4 3.68 -16.20 6.34
C ASP A 4 4.28 -14.86 5.90
N VAL A 5 5.22 -14.90 4.96
CA VAL A 5 5.88 -13.71 4.37
C VAL A 5 4.91 -12.86 3.54
N TYR A 6 3.82 -13.45 3.03
CA TYR A 6 2.91 -12.77 2.10
C TYR A 6 1.53 -12.50 2.67
N LYS A 7 1.25 -12.91 3.91
CA LYS A 7 -0.08 -12.77 4.52
C LYS A 7 -0.56 -11.32 4.58
N ILE A 8 0.30 -10.39 5.01
CA ILE A 8 -0.07 -8.98 5.16
C ILE A 8 -0.24 -8.28 3.79
N PRO A 9 0.70 -8.41 2.83
CA PRO A 9 0.52 -7.83 1.50
C PRO A 9 -0.71 -8.37 0.75
N PHE A 10 -1.03 -9.66 0.88
CA PHE A 10 -2.26 -10.21 0.31
C PHE A 10 -3.50 -9.72 1.04
N ALA A 11 -3.47 -9.66 2.38
CA ALA A 11 -4.60 -9.17 3.16
C ALA A 11 -4.92 -7.71 2.83
N SER A 12 -3.90 -6.86 2.61
CA SER A 12 -4.10 -5.45 2.29
C SER A 12 -4.79 -5.26 0.93
N ALA A 13 -4.36 -5.99 -0.10
CA ALA A 13 -5.01 -5.99 -1.40
C ALA A 13 -6.45 -6.54 -1.32
N PHE A 14 -6.67 -7.60 -0.54
CA PHE A 14 -7.99 -8.19 -0.35
C PHE A 14 -8.97 -7.23 0.36
N VAL A 15 -8.51 -6.51 1.39
CA VAL A 15 -9.33 -5.50 2.07
C VAL A 15 -9.74 -4.38 1.11
N ILE A 16 -8.81 -3.90 0.27
CA ILE A 16 -9.14 -2.90 -0.76
C ILE A 16 -10.17 -3.45 -1.75
N PHE A 17 -10.01 -4.71 -2.19
CA PHE A 17 -10.98 -5.35 -3.07
C PHE A 17 -12.38 -5.39 -2.45
N LEU A 18 -12.52 -5.73 -1.16
CA LEU A 18 -13.82 -5.73 -0.48
C LEU A 18 -14.43 -4.34 -0.41
N ILE A 19 -13.64 -3.31 -0.09
CA ILE A 19 -14.12 -1.93 -0.01
C ILE A 19 -14.52 -1.43 -1.40
N TRP A 20 -13.69 -1.67 -2.41
CA TRP A 20 -14.02 -1.40 -3.80
C TRP A 20 -15.34 -2.09 -4.20
N PHE A 21 -15.51 -3.37 -3.87
CA PHE A 21 -16.71 -4.12 -4.20
C PHE A 21 -17.97 -3.48 -3.58
N ILE A 22 -17.91 -3.09 -2.30
CA ILE A 22 -19.01 -2.37 -1.63
C ILE A 22 -19.31 -1.04 -2.32
N VAL A 23 -18.28 -0.25 -2.63
CA VAL A 23 -18.45 1.05 -3.32
C VAL A 23 -19.00 0.85 -4.73
N ASN A 24 -18.58 -0.19 -5.44
CA ASN A 24 -19.11 -0.54 -6.75
C ASN A 24 -20.60 -0.92 -6.69
N LEU A 25 -21.02 -1.70 -5.68
CA LEU A 25 -22.44 -1.98 -5.44
C LEU A 25 -23.23 -0.69 -5.21
N VAL A 26 -22.75 0.18 -4.31
CA VAL A 26 -23.40 1.49 -4.04
C VAL A 26 -23.48 2.34 -5.31
N HIS A 27 -22.43 2.35 -6.13
CA HIS A 27 -22.40 3.07 -7.40
C HIS A 27 -23.45 2.53 -8.39
N GLN A 28 -23.58 1.20 -8.51
CA GLN A 28 -24.60 0.58 -9.37
C GLN A 28 -26.01 0.93 -8.91
N PHE A 29 -26.29 0.87 -7.60
CA PHE A 29 -27.62 1.19 -7.07
C PHE A 29 -27.97 2.69 -7.12
N SER A 30 -26.98 3.57 -7.08
CA SER A 30 -27.20 5.03 -7.18
C SER A 30 -27.36 5.53 -8.62
N THR A 31 -27.09 4.68 -9.62
CA THR A 31 -27.19 5.04 -11.04
C THR A 31 -28.55 4.66 -11.66
N PHE A 32 -29.43 3.96 -10.92
CA PHE A 32 -30.82 3.74 -11.34
C PHE A 32 -31.57 5.07 -11.42
N LYS A 33 -31.61 5.67 -12.61
CA LYS A 33 -32.56 6.74 -12.91
C LYS A 33 -33.96 6.12 -12.92
N THR A 34 -34.85 6.63 -12.09
CA THR A 34 -36.29 6.50 -12.34
C THR A 34 -36.56 7.08 -13.73
N THR A 35 -36.94 6.24 -14.69
CA THR A 35 -37.44 6.64 -16.00
C THR A 35 -38.82 7.28 -15.80
N LYS A 36 -38.86 8.49 -15.25
CA LYS A 36 -40.04 9.33 -15.34
C LYS A 36 -39.84 10.22 -16.55
N SER A 37 -40.65 9.94 -17.57
CA SER A 37 -40.88 10.77 -18.74
C SER A 37 -41.41 12.13 -18.29
N ASP A 38 -40.54 13.01 -17.81
CA ASP A 38 -40.88 14.41 -17.57
C ASP A 38 -40.53 15.19 -18.84
N THR A 39 -41.47 15.15 -19.79
CA THR A 39 -41.59 16.18 -20.83
C THR A 39 -41.98 17.46 -20.10
N VAL A 40 -41.00 18.21 -19.60
CA VAL A 40 -41.23 19.54 -19.04
C VAL A 40 -40.55 20.52 -19.97
N GLU A 41 -41.39 21.37 -20.56
CA GLU A 41 -41.04 22.42 -21.49
C GLU A 41 -39.90 23.29 -20.96
N THR A 42 -38.91 23.52 -21.82
CA THR A 42 -37.79 24.43 -21.60
C THR A 42 -38.28 25.86 -21.46
N PRO A 43 -38.08 26.56 -20.33
CA PRO A 43 -38.05 28.01 -20.32
C PRO A 43 -36.65 28.44 -20.76
N ALA A 44 -36.60 29.26 -21.80
CA ALA A 44 -35.43 30.04 -22.14
C ALA A 44 -35.02 30.93 -20.95
N ASP A 45 -33.72 31.21 -20.85
CA ASP A 45 -33.06 32.03 -19.83
C ASP A 45 -32.83 31.40 -18.44
N ALA A 46 -31.68 30.74 -18.31
CA ALA A 46 -30.93 30.74 -17.05
C ALA A 46 -29.42 30.75 -17.34
N THR A 47 -28.86 31.93 -17.17
CA THR A 47 -27.45 32.30 -17.08
C THR A 47 -26.61 31.24 -16.36
N THR A 48 -25.47 30.91 -16.98
CA THR A 48 -24.40 30.06 -16.47
C THR A 48 -24.06 30.36 -15.00
N THR A 49 -24.63 29.58 -14.10
CA THR A 49 -24.08 29.33 -12.77
C THR A 49 -23.74 27.86 -12.73
N THR A 50 -22.47 27.56 -13.00
CA THR A 50 -21.87 26.22 -12.91
C THR A 50 -21.81 25.81 -11.44
N ALA A 51 -22.97 25.61 -10.82
CA ALA A 51 -23.10 24.92 -9.56
C ALA A 51 -22.75 23.46 -9.84
N HIS A 52 -21.46 23.11 -9.72
CA HIS A 52 -21.00 21.73 -9.64
C HIS A 52 -21.50 21.13 -8.32
N THR A 53 -22.81 20.93 -8.19
CA THR A 53 -23.38 20.05 -7.18
C THR A 53 -23.04 18.63 -7.62
N SER A 54 -21.86 18.16 -7.23
CA SER A 54 -21.46 16.77 -7.43
C SER A 54 -22.51 15.88 -6.77
N THR A 55 -23.36 15.26 -7.59
CA THR A 55 -24.40 14.36 -7.13
C THR A 55 -23.76 13.16 -6.41
N PHE A 56 -24.53 12.50 -5.54
CA PHE A 56 -24.07 11.30 -4.83
C PHE A 56 -23.47 10.25 -5.79
N GLY A 57 -24.14 9.99 -6.91
CA GLY A 57 -23.68 9.04 -7.93
C GLY A 57 -22.34 9.44 -8.57
N TYR A 58 -22.10 10.74 -8.78
CA TYR A 58 -20.81 11.25 -9.28
C TYR A 58 -19.68 10.99 -8.27
N ARG A 59 -19.91 11.26 -6.98
CA ARG A 59 -18.92 11.03 -5.91
C ARG A 59 -18.62 9.56 -5.70
N ALA A 60 -19.66 8.72 -5.71
CA ALA A 60 -19.52 7.26 -5.66
C ALA A 60 -18.73 6.74 -6.87
N GLY A 61 -18.96 7.29 -8.06
CA GLY A 61 -18.23 6.95 -9.29
C GLY A 61 -16.75 7.34 -9.24
N GLU A 62 -16.41 8.52 -8.72
CA GLU A 62 -15.01 8.92 -8.51
C GLU A 62 -14.32 8.01 -7.49
N ALA A 63 -14.95 7.74 -6.34
CA ALA A 63 -14.40 6.84 -5.34
C ALA A 63 -14.17 5.42 -5.89
N ASN A 64 -15.12 4.91 -6.69
CA ASN A 64 -15.03 3.60 -7.33
C ASN A 64 -13.79 3.50 -8.25
N ARG A 65 -13.57 4.51 -9.10
CA ARG A 65 -12.42 4.56 -10.01
C ARG A 65 -11.10 4.62 -9.26
N THR A 66 -10.98 5.51 -8.26
CA THR A 66 -9.77 5.64 -7.45
C THR A 66 -9.42 4.34 -6.72
N LEU A 67 -10.43 3.66 -6.15
CA LEU A 67 -10.22 2.38 -5.47
C LEU A 67 -9.83 1.26 -6.45
N LEU A 68 -10.41 1.23 -7.65
CA LEU A 68 -10.09 0.23 -8.67
C LEU A 68 -8.66 0.41 -9.21
N ASP A 69 -8.29 1.63 -9.58
CA ASP A 69 -6.96 1.96 -10.09
C ASP A 69 -5.89 1.65 -9.03
N GLY A 70 -6.19 2.02 -7.77
CA GLY A 70 -5.34 1.70 -6.63
C GLY A 70 -5.21 0.21 -6.36
N LEU A 71 -6.31 -0.54 -6.47
CA LEU A 71 -6.30 -2.00 -6.33
C LEU A 71 -5.38 -2.64 -7.37
N TYR A 72 -5.45 -2.22 -8.63
CA TYR A 72 -4.58 -2.76 -9.68
C TYR A 72 -3.11 -2.45 -9.42
N LEU A 73 -2.79 -1.20 -9.09
CA LEU A 73 -1.40 -0.81 -8.80
C LEU A 73 -0.83 -1.55 -7.59
N LEU A 74 -1.61 -1.66 -6.50
CA LEU A 74 -1.19 -2.42 -5.33
C LEU A 74 -1.02 -3.90 -5.64
N SER A 75 -1.96 -4.50 -6.38
CA SER A 75 -1.89 -5.92 -6.74
C SER A 75 -0.64 -6.22 -7.55
N ILE A 76 -0.30 -5.36 -8.52
CA ILE A 76 0.94 -5.49 -9.31
C ILE A 76 2.16 -5.40 -8.38
N ALA A 77 2.23 -4.39 -7.52
CA ALA A 77 3.35 -4.20 -6.60
C ALA A 77 3.54 -5.37 -5.62
N VAL A 78 2.43 -5.93 -5.12
CA VAL A 78 2.44 -7.11 -4.24
C VAL A 78 2.92 -8.36 -4.98
N ILE A 79 2.40 -8.60 -6.20
CA ILE A 79 2.84 -9.74 -7.03
C ILE A 79 4.34 -9.62 -7.35
N PHE A 80 4.83 -8.43 -7.73
CA PHE A 80 6.26 -8.22 -7.98
C PHE A 80 7.11 -8.49 -6.73
N ASN A 81 6.66 -8.04 -5.56
CA ASN A 81 7.37 -8.29 -4.29
C ASN A 81 7.39 -9.76 -3.88
N VAL A 82 6.36 -10.53 -4.25
CA VAL A 82 6.35 -11.99 -4.01
C VAL A 82 7.53 -12.65 -4.72
N PHE A 83 7.83 -12.25 -5.95
CA PHE A 83 8.91 -12.85 -6.75
C PHE A 83 10.32 -12.38 -6.35
N MET A 84 10.47 -11.14 -5.91
CA MET A 84 11.80 -10.57 -5.62
C MET A 84 12.27 -10.73 -4.16
N LEU A 85 11.46 -11.34 -3.29
CA LEU A 85 11.81 -11.67 -1.89
C LEU A 85 12.33 -10.46 -1.10
N GLY A 86 11.70 -9.30 -1.29
CA GLY A 86 12.02 -8.09 -0.53
C GLY A 86 11.83 -8.26 0.98
N ASN A 87 12.43 -7.38 1.77
CA ASN A 87 12.35 -7.43 3.23
C ASN A 87 10.88 -7.45 3.71
N LYS A 88 10.53 -8.51 4.46
CA LYS A 88 9.18 -8.73 4.99
C LYS A 88 8.63 -7.53 5.75
N ALA A 89 9.40 -6.95 6.67
CA ALA A 89 8.93 -5.87 7.53
C ALA A 89 8.58 -4.61 6.73
N SER A 90 9.44 -4.27 5.75
CA SER A 90 9.21 -3.15 4.84
C SER A 90 8.00 -3.41 3.94
N ASN A 91 7.90 -4.60 3.36
CA ASN A 91 6.78 -4.99 2.50
C ASN A 91 5.44 -4.98 3.25
N ASP A 92 5.41 -5.49 4.48
CA ASP A 92 4.23 -5.44 5.34
C ASP A 92 3.82 -3.99 5.63
N THR A 93 4.79 -3.14 6.00
CA THR A 93 4.56 -1.74 6.37
C THR A 93 4.04 -0.92 5.19
N PHE A 94 4.71 -0.97 4.03
CA PHE A 94 4.30 -0.19 2.88
C PHE A 94 2.99 -0.69 2.28
N SER A 95 2.70 -1.99 2.36
CA SER A 95 1.40 -2.54 1.96
C SER A 95 0.26 -2.02 2.83
N LEU A 96 0.49 -1.88 4.15
CA LEU A 96 -0.49 -1.31 5.08
C LEU A 96 -0.68 0.19 4.87
N ILE A 97 0.41 0.94 4.63
CA ILE A 97 0.34 2.38 4.32
C ILE A 97 -0.43 2.60 3.02
N ALA A 98 -0.14 1.82 1.96
CA ALA A 98 -0.85 1.90 0.69
C ALA A 98 -2.35 1.62 0.87
N MET A 99 -2.71 0.58 1.64
CA MET A 99 -4.09 0.29 1.99
C MET A 99 -4.77 1.44 2.72
N PHE A 100 -4.15 1.95 3.78
CA PHE A 100 -4.68 3.07 4.55
C PHE A 100 -4.90 4.29 3.65
N ALA A 101 -3.89 4.71 2.88
CA ALA A 101 -3.97 5.86 2.01
C ALA A 101 -5.10 5.73 0.98
N LEU A 102 -5.26 4.54 0.39
CA LEU A 102 -6.28 4.29 -0.63
C LEU A 102 -7.70 4.32 -0.07
N ILE A 103 -7.93 3.70 1.10
CA ILE A 103 -9.24 3.70 1.78
C ILE A 103 -9.67 5.13 2.09
N PHE A 104 -8.77 5.93 2.67
CA PHE A 104 -9.07 7.32 3.00
C PHE A 104 -9.19 8.20 1.74
N ALA A 105 -8.46 7.91 0.66
CA ALA A 105 -8.63 8.61 -0.61
C ALA A 105 -10.01 8.36 -1.21
N GLY A 106 -10.46 7.10 -1.25
CA GLY A 106 -11.81 6.73 -1.68
C GLY A 106 -12.89 7.37 -0.81
N GLY A 107 -12.73 7.32 0.52
CA GLY A 107 -13.62 8.00 1.47
C GLY A 107 -13.66 9.53 1.29
N SER A 108 -12.53 10.15 0.96
CA SER A 108 -12.45 11.59 0.69
C SER A 108 -13.16 11.99 -0.61
N HIS A 109 -13.07 11.17 -1.66
CA HIS A 109 -13.87 11.36 -2.87
C HIS A 109 -15.36 11.27 -2.58
N PHE A 110 -15.77 10.29 -1.76
CA PHE A 110 -17.16 10.13 -1.34
C PHE A 110 -17.67 11.33 -0.52
N ALA A 111 -16.86 11.84 0.41
CA ALA A 111 -17.16 13.03 1.21
C ALA A 111 -17.12 14.34 0.41
N GLY A 112 -16.50 14.34 -0.79
CA GLY A 112 -16.33 15.53 -1.64
C GLY A 112 -15.11 16.39 -1.28
N ILE A 113 -14.18 15.89 -0.46
CA ILE A 113 -12.98 16.61 -0.02
C ILE A 113 -11.83 16.33 -1.00
N ARG A 114 -11.82 17.05 -2.13
CA ARG A 114 -10.88 16.80 -3.24
C ARG A 114 -9.41 16.98 -2.88
N ILE A 115 -9.08 17.90 -1.98
CA ILE A 115 -7.68 18.16 -1.62
C ILE A 115 -7.08 17.03 -0.78
N ALA A 116 -7.86 16.49 0.16
CA ALA A 116 -7.46 15.33 0.95
C ALA A 116 -7.29 14.10 0.06
N ALA A 117 -8.22 13.87 -0.89
CA ALA A 117 -8.13 12.76 -1.83
C ALA A 117 -6.83 12.81 -2.66
N LYS A 118 -6.45 13.98 -3.19
CA LYS A 118 -5.20 14.15 -3.94
C LYS A 118 -3.96 13.94 -3.05
N GLY A 119 -3.96 14.48 -1.84
CA GLY A 119 -2.85 14.30 -0.90
C GLY A 119 -2.63 12.84 -0.54
N LEU A 120 -3.72 12.12 -0.25
CA LEU A 120 -3.68 10.70 0.06
C LEU A 120 -3.29 9.84 -1.16
N TRP A 121 -3.69 10.24 -2.36
CA TRP A 121 -3.22 9.60 -3.59
C TRP A 121 -1.71 9.69 -3.76
N ILE A 122 -1.09 10.83 -3.41
CA ILE A 122 0.37 10.97 -3.43
C ILE A 122 1.03 10.03 -2.43
N VAL A 123 0.49 9.94 -1.19
CA VAL A 123 0.99 9.00 -0.17
C VAL A 123 0.89 7.56 -0.66
N PHE A 124 -0.22 7.20 -1.33
CA PHE A 124 -0.38 5.90 -1.95
C PHE A 124 0.70 5.63 -3.02
N LEU A 125 0.93 6.57 -3.94
CA LEU A 125 1.97 6.42 -4.98
C LEU A 125 3.38 6.29 -4.38
N LEU A 126 3.69 7.04 -3.33
CA LEU A 126 4.96 6.93 -2.62
C LEU A 126 5.12 5.55 -1.96
N ALA A 127 4.06 5.00 -1.38
CA ALA A 127 4.07 3.65 -0.80
C ALA A 127 4.27 2.57 -1.87
N ILE A 128 3.61 2.70 -3.03
CA ILE A 128 3.81 1.81 -4.18
C ILE A 128 5.25 1.89 -4.68
N PHE A 129 5.79 3.09 -4.83
CA PHE A 129 7.18 3.28 -5.22
C PHE A 129 8.15 2.65 -4.21
N ALA A 130 7.91 2.83 -2.91
CA ALA A 130 8.70 2.20 -1.86
C ALA A 130 8.62 0.67 -1.90
N LEU A 131 7.46 0.08 -2.22
CA LEU A 131 7.33 -1.37 -2.46
C LEU A 131 8.21 -1.84 -3.62
N PHE A 132 8.24 -1.10 -4.73
CA PHE A 132 9.15 -1.44 -5.84
C PHE A 132 10.62 -1.30 -5.45
N VAL A 133 11.00 -0.20 -4.82
CA VAL A 133 12.39 0.02 -4.38
C VAL A 133 12.82 -1.06 -3.39
N THR A 134 11.95 -1.46 -2.45
CA THR A 134 12.26 -2.52 -1.49
C THR A 134 12.57 -3.84 -2.22
N ALA A 135 11.79 -4.20 -3.24
CA ALA A 135 12.02 -5.39 -4.05
C ALA A 135 13.42 -5.42 -4.70
N PHE A 136 13.96 -4.28 -5.13
CA PHE A 136 15.27 -4.19 -5.77
C PHE A 136 16.43 -3.96 -4.79
N ALA A 137 16.19 -3.19 -3.72
CA ALA A 137 17.23 -2.71 -2.83
C ALA A 137 17.51 -3.65 -1.65
N THR A 138 16.57 -4.54 -1.32
CA THR A 138 16.81 -5.53 -0.26
C THR A 138 17.25 -6.86 -0.86
N PRO A 139 18.49 -7.31 -0.59
CA PRO A 139 18.92 -8.65 -0.99
C PRO A 139 17.99 -9.66 -0.32
N GLY A 140 17.51 -10.63 -1.10
CA GLY A 140 16.67 -11.71 -0.60
C GLY A 140 17.29 -12.37 0.64
N PRO A 141 16.47 -12.93 1.55
CA PRO A 141 16.98 -13.42 2.82
C PRO A 141 18.09 -14.46 2.58
N ALA A 142 19.20 -14.28 3.30
CA ALA A 142 20.46 -15.03 3.18
C ALA A 142 20.36 -16.55 3.45
N TRP A 143 19.15 -17.11 3.48
CA TRP A 143 18.91 -18.55 3.57
C TRP A 143 19.10 -19.27 2.23
N TYR A 144 19.22 -18.53 1.11
CA TYR A 144 19.44 -19.10 -0.23
C TYR A 144 20.89 -18.99 -0.73
N TYR A 145 21.77 -18.30 -0.01
CA TYR A 145 23.20 -18.23 -0.30
C TYR A 145 24.01 -18.65 0.93
N PRO A 146 24.59 -19.86 0.97
CA PRO A 146 25.57 -20.17 1.98
C PRO A 146 26.83 -19.39 1.66
N GLY A 147 27.11 -18.32 2.42
CA GLY A 147 28.51 -17.95 2.66
C GLY A 147 28.93 -16.48 2.59
N TYR A 148 28.08 -15.50 2.29
CA TYR A 148 28.58 -14.12 2.19
C TYR A 148 27.51 -13.12 2.64
N TYR A 149 27.51 -12.75 3.93
CA TYR A 149 27.28 -11.37 4.43
C TYR A 149 27.35 -11.38 5.97
N PRO A 150 28.24 -10.60 6.62
CA PRO A 150 28.56 -10.75 8.04
C PRO A 150 27.65 -9.99 9.01
N TYR A 151 26.52 -9.42 8.56
CA TYR A 151 25.64 -8.62 9.42
C TYR A 151 24.18 -9.02 9.24
N GLY A 152 23.78 -10.08 9.94
CA GLY A 152 22.39 -10.33 10.30
C GLY A 152 22.02 -9.64 11.61
N PRO A 153 20.73 -9.53 11.97
CA PRO A 153 20.25 -8.86 13.18
C PRO A 153 20.71 -9.52 14.49
N ASN A 154 21.29 -10.72 14.41
CA ASN A 154 21.88 -11.48 15.51
C ASN A 154 23.42 -11.52 15.42
N GLY A 155 24.05 -10.48 14.89
CA GLY A 155 25.50 -10.33 14.93
C GLY A 155 25.97 -10.18 16.38
N ASN A 156 26.35 -11.29 17.01
CA ASN A 156 27.00 -11.29 18.31
C ASN A 156 28.26 -10.39 18.21
N PRO A 157 28.35 -9.25 18.90
CA PRO A 157 29.48 -8.34 18.81
C PRO A 157 30.80 -9.00 19.25
N ALA A 158 30.71 -10.15 19.93
CA ALA A 158 31.84 -10.91 20.44
C ALA A 158 32.63 -11.69 19.36
N LEU A 159 32.15 -11.78 18.12
CA LEU A 159 32.82 -12.56 17.06
C LEU A 159 33.75 -11.73 16.15
N ASN A 160 33.99 -10.46 16.48
CA ASN A 160 35.01 -9.67 15.81
C ASN A 160 36.11 -9.23 16.80
N PRO A 161 37.16 -10.05 17.00
CA PRO A 161 38.30 -9.69 17.83
C PRO A 161 39.04 -8.43 17.36
N ALA A 162 38.84 -7.98 16.11
CA ALA A 162 39.54 -6.84 15.55
C ALA A 162 38.87 -5.48 15.81
N LEU A 163 37.62 -5.45 16.31
CA LEU A 163 36.87 -4.19 16.51
C LEU A 163 36.54 -3.86 17.97
N ASN A 164 36.97 -4.68 18.93
CA ASN A 164 36.80 -4.37 20.35
C ASN A 164 38.05 -4.67 21.19
N PRO A 165 39.06 -3.79 21.18
CA PRO A 165 40.21 -3.90 22.08
C PRO A 165 39.83 -3.79 23.56
N ALA A 166 38.61 -3.32 23.88
CA ALA A 166 38.17 -3.00 25.22
C ALA A 166 37.42 -4.14 25.94
N ALA A 167 37.14 -5.27 25.28
CA ALA A 167 36.39 -6.39 25.87
C ALA A 167 37.22 -7.62 26.25
N ASN A 168 38.56 -7.54 26.29
CA ASN A 168 39.39 -8.62 26.81
C ASN A 168 40.23 -8.21 28.03
N PRO A 169 39.63 -8.06 29.22
CA PRO A 169 40.38 -8.17 30.45
C PRO A 169 40.39 -9.64 30.93
N ALA A 170 41.44 -10.38 30.53
CA ALA A 170 41.87 -11.71 31.05
C ALA A 170 40.90 -12.89 30.77
N VAL A 171 41.34 -14.13 30.46
CA VAL A 171 42.01 -15.09 31.37
C VAL A 171 42.70 -16.24 30.58
N ASN A 172 43.89 -16.59 31.07
CA ASN A 172 44.92 -17.62 30.79
C ASN A 172 44.42 -19.11 30.81
N PRO A 173 45.15 -20.11 30.29
CA PRO A 173 46.09 -20.84 31.17
C PRO A 173 47.40 -21.32 30.52
N ALA A 174 48.39 -21.48 31.39
CA ALA A 174 49.76 -21.93 31.18
C ALA A 174 49.94 -23.31 30.51
N VAL A 175 51.14 -23.53 29.93
CA VAL A 175 52.12 -24.62 30.24
C VAL A 175 52.80 -25.27 29.00
N ASN A 176 54.15 -25.19 29.02
CA ASN A 176 55.22 -26.06 28.47
C ASN A 176 55.60 -26.10 26.98
N GLY A 177 56.89 -25.82 26.77
CA GLY A 177 57.70 -26.06 25.57
C GLY A 177 59.02 -25.29 25.65
#